data_AF-A0A844CEE0-F1
#
_entry.id   AF-A0A844CEE0-F1
#
_cell.length_a   1.000
_cell.length_b   1.000
_cell.length_c   1.000
_cell.angle_alpha   90.00
_cell.angle_beta   90.00
_cell.angle_gamma   90.00
#
_symmetry.space_group_name_H-M   'P 1'
#
loop_
_entity.id
_entity.type
_entity.pdbx_description
1 polymer ?
#
loop_
_entity_poly.entity_id
_entity_poly.type
_entity_poly.pdbx_seq_one_letter_code
_entity_poly.pdbx_strand_id
1 'polypeptide(L)'
;MDIVYHLVHGLADSSPQETRLARFFLENFFQLPDATMEQLAARAGVSQATLQQFARTIGCSDMNDFLGQVRHQRHDSRVQEALAAPSQVLGDAAWVDNETLQFLASRGGVAKDVLARFSHSIGRDTDGDIISRIRQKLAEFSQQEARVAQAILHDPGFASSATIDQLAQAAGVSPATITRFARAAGCDDIRDLRMKLAQASAAMPGSELSAAWQQRLGSIQQSLSQQLETLPEASVTRAVALLRRANAIHIFSAGAADTPFASLLQYRLLTLGQPASVCYDPALMSFTASMLNAGQAMIVFASSTPDSALLAAVQQARRQGAAIIMVTKDPTSATQAGDVWLSPGEGQYGALLIIDLLCDGVAAAGDERQI
;
A
#
# COMPACT_ATOMS: atom_id res chain seq x y z
N MET A 1 -9.68 -21.45 24.64
CA MET A 1 -10.38 -20.24 24.15
C MET A 1 -9.52 -19.04 24.46
N ASP A 2 -9.66 -17.96 23.70
CA ASP A 2 -8.76 -16.82 23.77
C ASP A 2 -9.22 -15.78 24.82
N ILE A 3 -8.50 -15.63 25.95
CA ILE A 3 -8.90 -14.71 27.04
C ILE A 3 -8.85 -13.24 26.59
N VAL A 4 -7.96 -12.89 25.66
CA VAL A 4 -7.89 -11.56 25.04
C VAL A 4 -9.13 -11.30 24.20
N TYR A 5 -9.57 -12.28 23.42
CA TYR A 5 -10.82 -12.16 22.64
C TYR A 5 -12.03 -11.92 23.55
N HIS A 6 -12.13 -12.60 24.69
CA HIS A 6 -13.22 -12.38 25.65
C HIS A 6 -13.14 -11.01 26.35
N LEU A 7 -11.94 -10.52 26.67
CA LEU A 7 -11.77 -9.19 27.25
C LEU A 7 -12.14 -8.07 26.27
N VAL A 8 -11.89 -8.28 24.96
CA VAL A 8 -12.17 -7.29 23.91
C VAL A 8 -13.62 -7.34 23.43
N HIS A 9 -14.17 -8.54 23.21
CA HIS A 9 -15.48 -8.72 22.57
C HIS A 9 -16.57 -9.27 23.50
N GLY A 10 -16.21 -9.86 24.64
CA GLY A 10 -17.14 -10.53 25.54
C GLY A 10 -17.97 -9.59 26.42
N LEU A 11 -17.80 -8.27 26.29
CA LEU A 11 -18.38 -7.28 27.21
C LEU A 11 -19.22 -6.20 26.53
N ALA A 12 -19.66 -6.43 25.29
CA ALA A 12 -20.46 -5.48 24.52
C ALA A 12 -21.78 -5.06 25.23
N ASP A 13 -22.32 -5.91 26.10
CA ASP A 13 -23.56 -5.67 26.89
C ASP A 13 -23.32 -5.60 28.42
N SER A 14 -22.07 -5.37 28.86
CA SER A 14 -21.69 -5.45 30.27
C SER A 14 -21.78 -4.12 31.03
N SER A 15 -21.71 -4.19 32.36
CA SER A 15 -21.79 -3.00 33.21
C SER A 15 -20.58 -2.06 32.99
N PRO A 16 -20.73 -0.74 33.28
CA PRO A 16 -19.62 0.21 33.19
C PRO A 16 -18.41 -0.16 34.06
N GLN A 17 -18.64 -0.89 35.17
CA GLN A 17 -17.58 -1.37 36.05
C GLN A 17 -16.83 -2.56 35.44
N GLU A 18 -17.53 -3.50 34.79
CA GLU A 18 -16.90 -4.64 34.11
C GLU A 18 -16.10 -4.19 32.89
N THR A 19 -16.62 -3.22 32.13
CA THR A 19 -15.89 -2.63 30.99
C THR A 19 -14.59 -1.97 31.45
N ARG A 20 -14.62 -1.26 32.60
CA ARG A 20 -13.44 -0.65 33.19
C ARG A 20 -12.43 -1.70 33.66
N LEU A 21 -12.90 -2.78 34.28
CA LEU A 21 -12.03 -3.87 34.73
C LEU A 21 -11.37 -4.58 33.55
N ALA A 22 -12.10 -4.86 32.48
CA ALA A 22 -11.53 -5.47 31.29
C ALA A 22 -10.46 -4.61 30.63
N ARG A 23 -10.72 -3.30 30.53
CA ARG A 23 -9.72 -2.34 30.05
C ARG A 23 -8.48 -2.32 30.95
N PHE A 24 -8.67 -2.29 32.27
CA PHE A 24 -7.56 -2.37 33.23
C PHE A 24 -6.72 -3.64 33.02
N PHE A 25 -7.36 -4.80 32.81
CA PHE A 25 -6.67 -6.06 32.57
C PHE A 25 -5.95 -6.10 31.21
N LEU A 26 -6.52 -5.49 30.16
CA LEU A 26 -5.86 -5.37 28.85
C LEU A 26 -4.64 -4.43 28.91
N GLU A 27 -4.77 -3.27 29.56
CA GLU A 27 -3.68 -2.29 29.70
C GLU A 27 -2.51 -2.82 30.55
N ASN A 28 -2.79 -3.72 31.49
CA ASN A 28 -1.78 -4.31 32.38
C ASN A 28 -1.48 -5.78 32.06
N PHE A 29 -1.92 -6.31 30.92
CA PHE A 29 -1.98 -7.75 30.62
C PHE A 29 -0.68 -8.51 30.92
N PHE A 30 0.46 -7.94 30.53
CA PHE A 30 1.78 -8.52 30.76
C PHE A 30 2.29 -8.39 32.20
N GLN A 31 1.64 -7.63 33.08
CA GLN A 31 2.04 -7.42 34.47
C GLN A 31 1.12 -8.13 35.47
N LEU A 32 -0.04 -8.64 35.03
CA LEU A 32 -1.06 -9.24 35.90
C LEU A 32 -0.60 -10.49 36.67
N PRO A 33 0.10 -11.47 36.06
CA PRO A 33 0.30 -12.76 36.72
C PRO A 33 1.29 -12.75 37.89
N ASP A 34 2.02 -11.64 38.02
CA ASP A 34 3.07 -11.43 39.00
C ASP A 34 2.55 -10.65 40.24
N ALA A 35 1.28 -10.20 40.22
CA ALA A 35 0.64 -9.45 41.29
C ALA A 35 -0.25 -10.33 42.18
N THR A 36 -0.32 -10.02 43.49
CA THR A 36 -1.25 -10.69 44.42
C THR A 36 -2.68 -10.16 44.25
N MET A 37 -3.68 -10.93 44.74
CA MET A 37 -5.10 -10.53 44.68
C MET A 37 -5.36 -9.17 45.34
N GLU A 38 -4.66 -8.87 46.44
CA GLU A 38 -4.73 -7.58 47.13
C GLU A 38 -4.16 -6.44 46.28
N GLN A 39 -3.02 -6.67 45.62
CA GLN A 39 -2.38 -5.68 44.76
C GLN A 39 -3.21 -5.41 43.50
N LEU A 40 -3.83 -6.43 42.92
CA LEU A 40 -4.72 -6.29 41.78
C LEU A 40 -5.98 -5.51 42.15
N ALA A 41 -6.59 -5.82 43.29
CA ALA A 41 -7.76 -5.10 43.81
C ALA A 41 -7.43 -3.62 44.06
N ALA A 42 -6.28 -3.36 44.69
CA ALA A 42 -5.81 -2.00 44.95
C ALA A 42 -5.52 -1.21 43.66
N ARG A 43 -4.83 -1.83 42.68
CA ARG A 43 -4.51 -1.18 41.38
C ARG A 43 -5.75 -0.94 40.52
N ALA A 44 -6.74 -1.83 40.57
CA ALA A 44 -8.00 -1.70 39.85
C ALA A 44 -9.01 -0.78 40.58
N GLY A 45 -8.76 -0.41 41.84
CA GLY A 45 -9.65 0.41 42.65
C GLY A 45 -10.96 -0.29 43.02
N VAL A 46 -10.96 -1.62 43.14
CA VAL A 46 -12.16 -2.44 43.43
C VAL A 46 -11.92 -3.41 44.58
N SER A 47 -12.99 -4.01 45.11
CA SER A 47 -12.87 -5.08 46.10
C SER A 47 -12.41 -6.41 45.47
N GLN A 48 -11.79 -7.28 46.27
CA GLN A 48 -11.44 -8.64 45.80
C GLN A 48 -12.67 -9.45 45.35
N ALA A 49 -13.83 -9.23 45.98
CA ALA A 49 -15.08 -9.88 45.59
C ALA A 49 -15.53 -9.45 44.19
N THR A 50 -15.32 -8.17 43.84
CA THR A 50 -15.63 -7.62 42.51
C THR A 50 -14.74 -8.26 41.43
N LEU A 51 -13.46 -8.48 41.73
CA LEU A 51 -12.54 -9.19 40.84
C LEU A 51 -12.99 -10.64 40.61
N GLN A 52 -13.35 -11.36 41.67
CA GLN A 52 -13.84 -12.73 41.56
C GLN A 52 -15.14 -12.82 40.74
N GLN A 53 -16.05 -11.86 40.92
CA GLN A 53 -17.27 -11.81 40.14
C GLN A 53 -16.99 -11.56 38.66
N PHE A 54 -16.07 -10.64 38.35
CA PHE A 54 -15.66 -10.34 36.98
C PHE A 54 -15.05 -11.56 36.27
N ALA A 55 -14.18 -12.33 36.95
CA ALA A 55 -13.61 -13.54 36.37
C ALA A 55 -14.70 -14.54 35.95
N ARG A 56 -15.76 -14.68 36.75
CA ARG A 56 -16.91 -15.51 36.43
C ARG A 56 -17.73 -14.98 35.26
N THR A 57 -17.92 -13.66 35.16
CA THR A 57 -18.61 -13.03 34.02
C THR A 57 -17.91 -13.36 32.70
N ILE A 58 -16.57 -13.45 32.69
CA ILE A 58 -15.77 -13.79 31.51
C ILE A 58 -15.70 -15.31 31.24
N GLY A 59 -16.30 -16.14 32.10
CA GLY A 59 -16.35 -17.59 31.94
C GLY A 59 -15.19 -18.34 32.61
N CYS A 60 -14.39 -17.68 33.45
CA CYS A 60 -13.43 -18.35 34.33
C CYS A 60 -14.09 -18.82 35.63
N SER A 61 -13.59 -19.92 36.20
CA SER A 61 -14.11 -20.46 37.46
C SER A 61 -13.84 -19.53 38.65
N ASP A 62 -12.63 -18.97 38.70
CA ASP A 62 -12.20 -17.96 39.65
C ASP A 62 -11.10 -17.06 39.04
N MET A 63 -10.58 -16.13 39.84
CA MET A 63 -9.52 -15.21 39.40
C MET A 63 -8.15 -15.90 39.24
N ASN A 64 -7.90 -17.04 39.89
CA ASN A 64 -6.66 -17.79 39.70
C ASN A 64 -6.65 -18.51 38.35
N ASP A 65 -7.79 -19.06 37.94
CA ASP A 65 -8.03 -19.62 36.60
C ASP A 65 -7.84 -18.55 35.53
N PHE A 66 -8.43 -17.36 35.71
CA PHE A 66 -8.20 -16.21 34.82
C PHE A 66 -6.70 -15.87 34.67
N LEU A 67 -5.98 -15.70 35.78
CA LEU A 67 -4.54 -15.41 35.74
C LEU A 67 -3.73 -16.56 35.11
N GLY A 68 -4.14 -17.81 35.32
CA GLY A 68 -3.57 -18.98 34.66
C GLY A 68 -3.69 -18.93 33.14
N GLN A 69 -4.86 -18.55 32.63
CA GLN A 69 -5.09 -18.36 31.20
C GLN A 69 -4.29 -17.19 30.63
N VAL A 70 -4.19 -16.07 31.36
CA VAL A 70 -3.32 -14.94 30.99
C VAL A 70 -1.85 -15.36 30.90
N ARG A 71 -1.33 -16.17 31.85
CA ARG A 71 0.05 -16.69 31.78
C ARG A 71 0.29 -17.52 30.53
N HIS A 72 -0.67 -18.36 30.17
CA HIS A 72 -0.58 -19.21 28.99
C HIS A 72 -0.52 -18.37 27.71
N GLN A 73 -1.24 -17.26 27.67
CA GLN A 73 -1.33 -16.38 26.50
C GLN A 73 -0.20 -15.37 26.32
N ARG A 74 0.52 -14.99 27.39
CA ARG A 74 1.66 -14.06 27.31
C ARG A 74 2.77 -14.47 26.33
N HIS A 75 2.83 -15.75 25.95
CA HIS A 75 3.85 -16.29 25.04
C HIS A 75 3.41 -16.37 23.58
N ASP A 76 2.17 -15.98 23.25
CA ASP A 76 1.64 -16.02 21.89
C ASP A 76 1.81 -14.66 21.18
N SER A 77 2.54 -14.63 20.06
CA SER A 77 2.76 -13.40 19.27
C SER A 77 1.47 -12.76 18.76
N ARG A 78 0.40 -13.54 18.58
CA ARG A 78 -0.93 -13.04 18.15
C ARG A 78 -1.60 -12.15 19.20
N VAL A 79 -1.30 -12.38 20.48
CA VAL A 79 -1.80 -11.57 21.59
C VAL A 79 -1.19 -10.17 21.56
N GLN A 80 0.07 -10.06 21.15
CA GLN A 80 0.75 -8.76 21.02
C GLN A 80 0.16 -7.94 19.87
N GLU A 81 -0.17 -8.57 18.74
CA GLU A 81 -0.87 -7.91 17.62
C GLU A 81 -2.28 -7.48 18.00
N ALA A 82 -3.03 -8.32 18.73
CA ALA A 82 -4.39 -8.03 19.17
C ALA A 82 -4.45 -6.89 20.21
N LEU A 83 -3.51 -6.85 21.16
CA LEU A 83 -3.38 -5.75 22.15
C LEU A 83 -2.84 -4.45 21.53
N ALA A 84 -2.03 -4.55 20.47
CA ALA A 84 -1.47 -3.41 19.76
C ALA A 84 -2.45 -2.75 18.79
N ALA A 85 -3.57 -3.41 18.44
CA ALA A 85 -4.62 -2.84 17.61
C ALA A 85 -5.40 -1.79 18.43
N PRO A 86 -5.24 -0.47 18.17
CA PRO A 86 -5.97 0.54 18.91
C PRO A 86 -7.42 0.52 18.43
N SER A 87 -8.34 0.52 19.40
CA SER A 87 -9.77 0.74 19.19
C SER A 87 -9.98 2.00 18.35
N GLN A 88 -10.51 1.83 17.14
CA GLN A 88 -11.00 2.94 16.34
C GLN A 88 -12.09 3.69 17.13
N VAL A 89 -11.91 5.01 17.23
CA VAL A 89 -12.85 6.09 17.61
C VAL A 89 -12.27 6.94 18.75
N LEU A 90 -11.30 7.79 18.42
CA LEU A 90 -11.30 9.25 18.66
C LEU A 90 -9.92 9.84 18.30
N GLY A 91 -9.87 10.60 17.20
CA GLY A 91 -9.08 11.82 17.09
C GLY A 91 -7.56 11.75 17.28
N ASP A 92 -6.84 10.95 16.48
CA ASP A 92 -5.45 11.31 16.18
C ASP A 92 -5.45 12.29 15.01
N ALA A 93 -5.01 13.53 15.30
CA ALA A 93 -4.71 14.58 14.33
C ALA A 93 -3.53 14.22 13.40
N ALA A 94 -3.23 12.93 13.21
CA ALA A 94 -2.24 12.40 12.30
C ALA A 94 -2.71 12.43 10.83
N TRP A 95 -4.02 12.60 10.59
CA TRP A 95 -4.63 12.60 9.25
C TRP A 95 -5.14 13.96 8.77
N VAL A 96 -4.94 15.02 9.56
CA VAL A 96 -5.37 16.35 9.15
C VAL A 96 -4.34 16.90 8.18
N ASP A 97 -4.69 16.98 6.90
CA ASP A 97 -3.85 17.63 5.89
C ASP A 97 -3.57 19.09 6.28
N ASN A 98 -2.50 19.66 5.71
CA ASN A 98 -2.04 20.98 6.09
C ASN A 98 -3.05 22.09 5.75
N GLU A 99 -3.89 21.88 4.72
CA GLU A 99 -4.96 22.81 4.38
C GLU A 99 -6.02 22.85 5.48
N THR A 100 -6.38 21.69 6.03
CA THR A 100 -7.33 21.56 7.13
C THR A 100 -6.75 22.12 8.43
N LEU A 101 -5.45 21.93 8.70
CA LEU A 101 -4.76 22.57 9.83
C LEU A 101 -4.73 24.09 9.71
N GLN A 102 -4.40 24.63 8.53
CA GLN A 102 -4.43 26.08 8.29
C GLN A 102 -5.85 26.65 8.39
N PHE A 103 -6.85 25.91 7.89
CA PHE A 103 -8.25 26.27 7.99
C PHE A 103 -8.72 26.33 9.45
N LEU A 104 -8.42 25.31 10.25
CA LEU A 104 -8.77 25.27 11.67
C LEU A 104 -8.01 26.33 12.48
N ALA A 105 -6.72 26.54 12.21
CA ALA A 105 -5.91 27.58 12.84
C ALA A 105 -6.45 28.98 12.56
N SER A 106 -6.89 29.24 11.32
CA SER A 106 -7.51 30.52 10.96
C SER A 106 -8.82 30.77 11.71
N ARG A 107 -9.63 29.73 11.91
CA ARG A 107 -10.85 29.80 12.73
C ARG A 107 -10.56 29.92 14.22
N GLY A 108 -9.42 29.41 14.68
CA GLY A 108 -8.94 29.52 16.06
C GLY A 108 -8.18 30.82 16.38
N GLY A 109 -8.02 31.73 15.41
CA GLY A 109 -7.31 33.01 15.60
C GLY A 109 -5.78 32.87 15.70
N VAL A 110 -5.21 31.74 15.28
CA VAL A 110 -3.77 31.53 15.25
C VAL A 110 -3.20 32.16 13.99
N ALA A 111 -2.25 33.09 14.15
CA ALA A 111 -1.60 33.75 13.02
C ALA A 111 -0.70 32.76 12.23
N LYS A 112 -0.63 32.94 10.90
CA LYS A 112 0.08 32.02 9.99
C LYS A 112 1.56 31.85 10.34
N ASP A 113 2.20 32.91 10.84
CA ASP A 113 3.59 32.92 11.28
C ASP A 113 3.82 32.09 12.55
N VAL A 114 2.86 32.09 13.48
CA VAL A 114 2.88 31.23 14.67
C VAL A 114 2.75 29.76 14.28
N LEU A 115 1.89 29.45 13.32
CA LEU A 115 1.74 28.10 12.78
C LEU A 115 3.01 27.63 12.08
N ALA A 116 3.64 28.48 11.27
CA ALA A 116 4.90 28.17 10.59
C ALA A 116 6.04 27.92 11.59
N ARG A 117 6.16 28.73 12.65
CA ARG A 117 7.17 28.54 13.70
C ARG A 117 6.91 27.28 14.53
N PHE A 118 5.66 26.95 14.78
CA PHE A 118 5.27 25.72 15.47
C PHE A 118 5.58 24.49 14.61
N SER A 119 5.18 24.49 13.34
CA SER A 119 5.53 23.46 12.35
C SER A 119 7.04 23.26 12.23
N HIS A 120 7.81 24.34 12.18
CA HIS A 120 9.28 24.30 12.18
C HIS A 120 9.82 23.67 13.46
N SER A 121 9.27 24.03 14.61
CA SER A 121 9.67 23.51 15.92
C SER A 121 9.35 22.02 16.11
N ILE A 122 8.35 21.48 15.43
CA ILE A 122 7.97 20.06 15.51
C ILE A 122 8.47 19.23 14.31
N GLY A 123 9.31 19.83 13.44
CA GLY A 123 9.87 19.15 12.27
C GLY A 123 8.85 18.84 11.16
N ARG A 124 7.73 19.59 11.10
CA ARG A 124 6.66 19.45 10.10
C ARG A 124 6.55 20.69 9.20
N ASP A 125 7.68 21.25 8.77
CA ASP A 125 7.63 22.27 7.72
C ASP A 125 7.10 21.64 6.44
N THR A 126 6.00 22.19 5.97
CA THR A 126 5.07 21.66 4.97
C THR A 126 5.23 22.36 3.63
N ASP A 127 6.45 22.50 3.18
CA ASP A 127 6.73 22.29 1.76
C ASP A 127 7.13 20.81 1.69
N GLY A 128 6.48 20.00 0.85
CA GLY A 128 6.80 18.57 0.75
C GLY A 128 8.30 18.32 0.71
N ASP A 129 8.71 17.12 1.16
CA ASP A 129 10.11 16.70 1.24
C ASP A 129 10.96 17.29 0.09
N ILE A 130 12.17 17.79 0.37
CA ILE A 130 13.00 18.56 -0.57
C ILE A 130 13.12 17.88 -1.95
N ILE A 131 13.09 16.55 -1.98
CA ILE A 131 13.03 15.73 -3.20
C ILE A 131 11.77 16.01 -4.04
N SER A 132 10.59 16.05 -3.41
CA SER A 132 9.32 16.40 -4.03
C SER A 132 9.34 17.83 -4.58
N ARG A 133 9.92 18.77 -3.83
CA ARG A 133 10.05 20.17 -4.28
C ARG A 133 10.98 20.30 -5.49
N ILE A 134 12.10 19.57 -5.50
CA ILE A 134 13.01 19.51 -6.65
C ILE A 134 12.29 18.91 -7.89
N ARG A 135 11.46 17.88 -7.71
CA ARG A 135 10.67 17.29 -8.82
C ARG A 135 9.65 18.26 -9.39
N GLN A 136 8.92 18.99 -8.55
CA GLN A 136 7.92 19.96 -9.00
C GLN A 136 8.53 21.11 -9.79
N LYS A 137 9.70 21.60 -9.36
CA LYS A 137 10.41 22.71 -10.01
C LYS A 137 11.34 22.28 -11.14
N LEU A 138 11.36 20.99 -11.52
CA LEU A 138 12.32 20.47 -12.50
C LEU A 138 12.25 21.21 -13.84
N ALA A 139 11.04 21.59 -14.27
CA ALA A 139 10.80 22.31 -15.52
C ALA A 139 11.15 23.81 -15.45
N GLU A 140 11.30 24.36 -14.25
CA GLU A 140 11.61 25.78 -14.02
C GLU A 140 13.13 26.02 -13.89
N PHE A 141 13.91 24.97 -13.63
CA PHE A 141 15.35 25.07 -13.50
C PHE A 141 16.04 25.35 -14.84
N SER A 142 17.11 26.15 -14.80
CA SER A 142 17.99 26.31 -15.96
C SER A 142 18.64 24.97 -16.36
N GLN A 143 19.16 24.88 -17.59
CA GLN A 143 19.78 23.64 -18.08
C GLN A 143 20.88 23.09 -17.15
N GLN A 144 21.65 23.97 -16.50
CA GLN A 144 22.69 23.54 -15.58
C GLN A 144 22.13 23.14 -14.21
N GLU A 145 21.11 23.83 -13.71
CA GLU A 145 20.42 23.49 -12.46
C GLU A 145 19.63 22.19 -12.58
N ALA A 146 19.03 21.93 -13.75
CA ALA A 146 18.33 20.69 -14.03
C ALA A 146 19.27 19.48 -13.98
N ARG A 147 20.53 19.62 -14.41
CA ARG A 147 21.56 18.56 -14.25
C ARG A 147 21.87 18.26 -12.79
N VAL A 148 21.92 19.31 -11.96
CA VAL A 148 22.11 19.16 -10.51
C VAL A 148 20.89 18.47 -9.88
N ALA A 149 19.68 18.91 -10.25
CA ALA A 149 18.44 18.29 -9.81
C ALA A 149 18.40 16.80 -10.18
N GLN A 150 18.75 16.45 -11.41
CA GLN A 150 18.78 15.05 -11.87
C GLN A 150 19.83 14.22 -11.10
N ALA A 151 21.03 14.76 -10.87
CA ALA A 151 22.05 14.08 -10.08
C ALA A 151 21.59 13.80 -8.63
N ILE A 152 20.90 14.77 -8.01
CA ILE A 152 20.32 14.61 -6.66
C ILE A 152 19.17 13.60 -6.66
N LEU A 153 18.27 13.65 -7.65
CA LEU A 153 17.13 12.73 -7.75
C LEU A 153 17.55 11.30 -8.09
N HIS A 154 18.69 11.13 -8.76
CA HIS A 154 19.26 9.83 -9.08
C HIS A 154 19.82 9.12 -7.83
N ASP A 155 20.52 9.86 -6.96
CA ASP A 155 21.06 9.32 -5.71
C ASP A 155 20.98 10.34 -4.55
N PRO A 156 19.81 10.42 -3.87
CA PRO A 156 19.61 11.31 -2.73
C PRO A 156 20.56 11.04 -1.56
N GLY A 157 20.90 9.76 -1.34
CA GLY A 157 21.79 9.32 -0.27
C GLY A 157 23.21 9.85 -0.48
N PHE A 158 23.76 9.69 -1.68
CA PHE A 158 25.03 10.31 -2.06
C PHE A 158 24.95 11.84 -1.96
N ALA A 159 23.90 12.46 -2.51
CA ALA A 159 23.77 13.92 -2.50
C ALA A 159 23.73 14.53 -1.09
N SER A 160 23.17 13.82 -0.10
CA SER A 160 23.14 14.26 1.31
C SER A 160 24.54 14.30 1.95
N SER A 161 25.42 13.36 1.57
CA SER A 161 26.74 13.15 2.17
C SER A 161 27.90 13.76 1.37
N ALA A 162 27.70 14.00 0.07
CA ALA A 162 28.71 14.52 -0.84
C ALA A 162 29.17 15.96 -0.51
N THR A 163 30.42 16.26 -0.85
CA THR A 163 30.94 17.64 -0.88
C THR A 163 30.41 18.39 -2.10
N ILE A 164 30.54 19.73 -2.09
CA ILE A 164 30.13 20.56 -3.23
C ILE A 164 30.86 20.14 -4.50
N ASP A 165 32.16 19.86 -4.40
CA ASP A 165 32.98 19.46 -5.54
C ASP A 165 32.56 18.08 -6.09
N GLN A 166 32.26 17.14 -5.20
CA GLN A 166 31.77 15.81 -5.57
C GLN A 166 30.41 15.90 -6.28
N LEU A 167 29.50 16.73 -5.75
CA LEU A 167 28.18 16.92 -6.35
C LEU A 167 28.28 17.67 -7.70
N ALA A 168 29.18 18.65 -7.79
CA ALA A 168 29.48 19.36 -9.03
C ALA A 168 30.06 18.42 -10.10
N GLN A 169 30.96 17.53 -9.71
CA GLN A 169 31.53 16.53 -10.59
C GLN A 169 30.47 15.53 -11.07
N ALA A 170 29.64 15.01 -10.16
CA ALA A 170 28.56 14.08 -10.49
C ALA A 170 27.53 14.70 -11.44
N ALA A 171 27.19 15.98 -11.26
CA ALA A 171 26.27 16.70 -12.13
C ALA A 171 26.92 17.28 -13.40
N GLY A 172 28.26 17.22 -13.53
CA GLY A 172 28.99 17.81 -14.66
C GLY A 172 28.85 19.34 -14.75
N VAL A 173 28.87 20.03 -13.60
CA VAL A 173 28.72 21.49 -13.50
C VAL A 173 29.80 22.11 -12.61
N SER A 174 29.80 23.44 -12.50
CA SER A 174 30.71 24.16 -11.60
C SER A 174 30.19 24.16 -10.14
N PRO A 175 31.05 24.25 -9.12
CA PRO A 175 30.63 24.43 -7.72
C PRO A 175 29.71 25.64 -7.51
N ALA A 176 29.90 26.72 -8.27
CA ALA A 176 29.05 27.90 -8.22
C ALA A 176 27.61 27.61 -8.70
N THR A 177 27.44 26.69 -9.66
CA THR A 177 26.13 26.23 -10.12
C THR A 177 25.39 25.51 -8.99
N ILE A 178 26.08 24.69 -8.19
CA ILE A 178 25.48 24.00 -7.05
C ILE A 178 24.95 25.01 -6.02
N THR A 179 25.70 26.08 -5.73
CA THR A 179 25.25 27.13 -4.80
C THR A 179 24.02 27.89 -5.33
N ARG A 180 23.97 28.16 -6.65
CA ARG A 180 22.79 28.77 -7.28
C ARG A 180 21.58 27.84 -7.23
N PHE A 181 21.78 26.55 -7.55
CA PHE A 181 20.75 25.53 -7.46
C PHE A 181 20.14 25.45 -6.06
N ALA A 182 20.94 25.44 -4.99
CA ALA A 182 20.42 25.38 -3.63
C ALA A 182 19.40 26.51 -3.35
N ARG A 183 19.70 27.72 -3.81
CA ARG A 183 18.78 28.87 -3.69
C ARG A 183 17.56 28.73 -4.59
N ALA A 184 17.73 28.31 -5.84
CA ALA A 184 16.62 28.06 -6.76
C ALA A 184 15.66 26.97 -6.24
N ALA A 185 16.20 25.96 -5.57
CA ALA A 185 15.47 24.88 -4.92
C ALA A 185 14.81 25.29 -3.59
N GLY A 186 14.91 26.57 -3.18
CA GLY A 186 14.29 27.11 -1.97
C GLY A 186 15.04 26.78 -0.68
N CYS A 187 16.36 26.59 -0.75
CA CYS A 187 17.24 26.46 0.41
C CYS A 187 18.08 27.73 0.58
N ASP A 188 18.42 28.07 1.82
CA ASP A 188 19.19 29.28 2.10
C ASP A 188 20.63 29.16 1.59
N ASP A 189 21.20 27.97 1.75
CA ASP A 189 22.52 27.60 1.27
C ASP A 189 22.65 26.09 1.00
N ILE A 190 23.86 25.67 0.66
CA ILE A 190 24.22 24.26 0.44
C ILE A 190 24.09 23.42 1.72
N ARG A 191 24.32 23.98 2.90
CA ARG A 191 24.24 23.24 4.16
C ARG A 191 22.79 22.93 4.49
N ASP A 192 21.90 23.89 4.29
CA ASP A 192 20.45 23.74 4.38
C ASP A 192 19.93 22.72 3.36
N LEU A 193 20.39 22.79 2.10
CA LEU A 193 20.08 21.78 1.09
C LEU A 193 20.51 20.38 1.54
N ARG A 194 21.74 20.21 2.04
CA ARG A 194 22.25 18.92 2.53
C ARG A 194 21.50 18.42 3.74
N MET A 195 21.15 19.30 4.68
CA MET A 195 20.37 18.95 5.86
C MET A 195 18.98 18.46 5.46
N LYS A 196 18.30 19.19 4.57
CA LYS A 196 16.99 18.80 4.05
C LYS A 196 17.07 17.51 3.25
N LEU A 197 18.12 17.30 2.45
CA LEU A 197 18.35 16.02 1.74
C LEU A 197 18.65 14.87 2.70
N ALA A 198 19.39 15.13 3.78
CA ALA A 198 19.64 14.13 4.81
C ALA A 198 18.35 13.80 5.57
N GLN A 199 17.49 14.79 5.85
CA GLN A 199 16.17 14.58 6.43
C GLN A 199 15.24 13.84 5.48
N ALA A 200 15.23 14.17 4.18
CA ALA A 200 14.54 13.43 3.12
C ALA A 200 14.95 11.96 3.08
N SER A 201 16.26 11.74 3.08
CA SER A 201 16.87 10.42 3.00
C SER A 201 16.71 9.63 4.32
N ALA A 202 16.59 10.34 5.45
CA ALA A 202 16.36 9.78 6.78
C ALA A 202 14.87 9.70 7.17
N ALA A 203 13.97 10.34 6.40
CA ALA A 203 12.54 10.38 6.68
C ALA A 203 11.85 9.11 6.19
N MET A 204 12.18 8.01 6.87
CA MET A 204 11.17 7.16 7.45
C MET A 204 11.32 7.25 8.97
N PRO A 205 10.77 8.29 9.64
CA PRO A 205 10.75 8.32 11.08
C PRO A 205 9.70 7.31 11.54
N GLY A 206 10.12 6.10 11.96
CA GLY A 206 9.24 5.17 12.67
C GLY A 206 9.31 3.68 12.33
N SER A 207 10.24 3.22 11.50
CA SER A 207 10.59 1.80 11.46
C SER A 207 11.97 1.68 10.83
N GLU A 208 12.99 1.33 11.62
CA GLU A 208 14.05 0.50 11.05
C GLU A 208 13.32 -0.77 10.59
N LEU A 209 12.83 -0.75 9.35
CA LEU A 209 12.27 -1.93 8.71
C LEU A 209 13.30 -3.04 8.93
N SER A 210 12.86 -4.18 9.43
CA SER A 210 13.77 -5.31 9.61
C SER A 210 14.55 -5.54 8.31
N ALA A 211 15.79 -6.02 8.40
CA ALA A 211 16.60 -6.30 7.21
C ALA A 211 15.83 -7.20 6.21
N ALA A 212 14.99 -8.11 6.70
CA ALA A 212 14.11 -8.94 5.88
C ALA A 212 13.05 -8.13 5.11
N TRP A 213 12.44 -7.11 5.75
CA TRP A 213 11.46 -6.24 5.11
C TRP A 213 12.12 -5.30 4.10
N GLN A 214 13.30 -4.77 4.40
CA GLN A 214 14.09 -3.97 3.45
C GLN A 214 14.49 -4.79 2.23
N GLN A 215 15.00 -6.00 2.44
CA GLN A 215 15.34 -6.92 1.35
C GLN A 215 14.11 -7.29 0.52
N ARG A 216 12.95 -7.49 1.16
CA ARG A 216 11.70 -7.77 0.46
C ARG A 216 11.22 -6.58 -0.35
N LEU A 217 11.29 -5.36 0.19
CA LEU A 217 10.93 -4.15 -0.55
C LEU A 217 11.87 -3.95 -1.74
N GLY A 218 13.18 -4.09 -1.53
CA GLY A 218 14.18 -3.97 -2.58
C GLY A 218 13.97 -5.00 -3.70
N SER A 219 13.62 -6.26 -3.37
CA SER A 219 13.32 -7.27 -4.39
C SER A 219 12.04 -6.99 -5.16
N ILE A 220 11.00 -6.46 -4.51
CA ILE A 220 9.77 -6.01 -5.20
C ILE A 220 10.08 -4.86 -6.15
N GLN A 221 10.80 -3.83 -5.68
CA GLN A 221 11.18 -2.67 -6.49
C GLN A 221 12.01 -3.11 -7.70
N GLN A 222 13.01 -3.96 -7.51
CA GLN A 222 13.83 -4.48 -8.58
C GLN A 222 13.01 -5.29 -9.60
N SER A 223 12.11 -6.17 -9.15
CA SER A 223 11.24 -6.95 -10.03
C SER A 223 10.34 -6.05 -10.89
N LEU A 224 9.73 -5.02 -10.28
CA LEU A 224 8.86 -4.08 -11.01
C LEU A 224 9.66 -3.23 -12.01
N SER A 225 10.85 -2.77 -11.66
CA SER A 225 11.73 -2.05 -12.60
C SER A 225 12.11 -2.92 -13.80
N GLN A 226 12.52 -4.17 -13.57
CA GLN A 226 12.83 -5.12 -14.64
C GLN A 226 11.62 -5.46 -15.51
N GLN A 227 10.43 -5.55 -14.90
CA GLN A 227 9.19 -5.75 -15.64
C GLN A 227 8.92 -4.56 -16.57
N LEU A 228 9.06 -3.32 -16.09
CA LEU A 228 8.84 -2.12 -16.91
C LEU A 228 9.84 -2.00 -18.08
N GLU A 229 11.08 -2.47 -17.90
CA GLU A 229 12.08 -2.53 -18.97
C GLU A 229 11.71 -3.54 -20.08
N THR A 230 11.03 -4.62 -19.70
CA THR A 230 10.73 -5.74 -20.61
C THR A 230 9.29 -5.75 -21.12
N LEU A 231 8.38 -5.00 -20.49
CA LEU A 231 6.98 -4.86 -20.85
C LEU A 231 6.83 -3.77 -21.93
N PRO A 232 6.58 -4.11 -23.21
CA PRO A 232 6.51 -3.11 -24.25
C PRO A 232 5.28 -2.23 -24.06
N GLU A 233 5.47 -0.91 -24.01
CA GLU A 233 4.39 0.07 -23.89
C GLU A 233 3.33 -0.14 -24.99
N ALA A 234 3.77 -0.41 -26.22
CA ALA A 234 2.89 -0.71 -27.35
C ALA A 234 1.93 -1.89 -27.10
N SER A 235 2.36 -2.92 -26.34
CA SER A 235 1.50 -4.05 -25.96
C SER A 235 0.41 -3.60 -24.99
N VAL A 236 0.76 -2.78 -24.00
CA VAL A 236 -0.21 -2.21 -23.04
C VAL A 236 -1.21 -1.31 -23.77
N THR A 237 -0.74 -0.40 -24.61
CA THR A 237 -1.59 0.49 -25.42
C THR A 237 -2.55 -0.31 -26.30
N ARG A 238 -2.06 -1.38 -26.95
CA ARG A 238 -2.89 -2.26 -27.77
C ARG A 238 -3.94 -2.99 -26.93
N ALA A 239 -3.58 -3.51 -25.76
CA ALA A 239 -4.53 -4.14 -24.85
C ALA A 239 -5.63 -3.17 -24.42
N VAL A 240 -5.27 -1.96 -23.97
CA VAL A 240 -6.22 -0.89 -23.61
C VAL A 240 -7.18 -0.58 -24.77
N ALA A 241 -6.67 -0.48 -25.99
CA ALA A 241 -7.48 -0.23 -27.17
C ALA A 241 -8.50 -1.35 -27.46
N LEU A 242 -8.11 -2.61 -27.24
CA LEU A 242 -9.01 -3.76 -27.36
C LEU A 242 -10.10 -3.74 -26.29
N LEU A 243 -9.74 -3.47 -25.02
CA LEU A 243 -10.69 -3.41 -23.92
C LEU A 243 -11.73 -2.30 -24.11
N ARG A 244 -11.31 -1.10 -24.54
CA ARG A 244 -12.23 0.02 -24.78
C ARG A 244 -13.20 -0.18 -25.93
N ARG A 245 -12.84 -1.01 -26.91
CA ARG A 245 -13.69 -1.33 -28.07
C ARG A 245 -14.63 -2.50 -27.79
N ALA A 246 -14.33 -3.30 -26.77
CA ALA A 246 -15.13 -4.46 -26.43
C ALA A 246 -16.49 -4.04 -25.86
N ASN A 247 -17.56 -4.70 -26.30
CA ASN A 247 -18.89 -4.54 -25.71
C ASN A 247 -19.05 -5.36 -24.41
N ALA A 248 -18.20 -6.35 -24.20
CA ALA A 248 -18.05 -7.10 -22.96
C ALA A 248 -16.66 -7.73 -22.87
N ILE A 249 -16.15 -7.85 -21.65
CA ILE A 249 -14.84 -8.38 -21.30
C ILE A 249 -15.03 -9.64 -20.45
N HIS A 250 -14.42 -10.75 -20.87
CA HIS A 250 -14.45 -12.03 -20.16
C HIS A 250 -13.08 -12.36 -19.60
N ILE A 251 -12.99 -12.58 -18.30
CA ILE A 251 -11.72 -12.78 -17.59
C ILE A 251 -11.64 -14.22 -17.11
N PHE A 252 -10.61 -14.94 -17.54
CA PHE A 252 -10.30 -16.30 -17.08
C PHE A 252 -8.98 -16.32 -16.31
N SER A 253 -8.82 -17.32 -15.46
CA SER A 253 -7.61 -17.55 -14.66
C SER A 253 -7.14 -19.00 -14.79
N ALA A 254 -5.84 -19.21 -14.99
CA ALA A 254 -5.24 -20.55 -15.09
C ALA A 254 -5.18 -21.30 -13.76
N GLY A 255 -5.26 -20.59 -12.63
CA GLY A 255 -5.24 -21.23 -11.32
C GLY A 255 -5.64 -20.29 -10.19
N ALA A 256 -5.73 -20.86 -8.99
CA ALA A 256 -6.16 -20.14 -7.79
C ALA A 256 -5.27 -18.95 -7.42
N ALA A 257 -3.98 -18.97 -7.80
CA ALA A 257 -3.07 -17.85 -7.61
C ALA A 257 -3.48 -16.61 -8.43
N ASP A 258 -4.16 -16.81 -9.56
CA ASP A 258 -4.57 -15.76 -10.49
C ASP A 258 -5.98 -15.21 -10.22
N THR A 259 -6.82 -16.00 -9.53
CA THR A 259 -8.22 -15.67 -9.20
C THR A 259 -8.40 -14.31 -8.51
N PRO A 260 -7.58 -13.89 -7.52
CA PRO A 260 -7.73 -12.59 -6.89
C PRO A 260 -7.53 -11.43 -7.87
N PHE A 261 -6.57 -11.55 -8.79
CA PHE A 261 -6.27 -10.53 -9.80
C PHE A 261 -7.40 -10.43 -10.83
N ALA A 262 -7.99 -11.57 -11.22
CA ALA A 262 -9.15 -11.60 -12.09
C ALA A 262 -10.36 -10.87 -11.47
N SER A 263 -10.65 -11.13 -10.19
CA SER A 263 -11.71 -10.43 -9.44
C SER A 263 -11.44 -8.92 -9.33
N LEU A 264 -10.20 -8.54 -9.00
CA LEU A 264 -9.83 -7.14 -8.89
C LEU A 264 -9.99 -6.39 -10.22
N LEU A 265 -9.54 -7.00 -11.31
CA LEU A 265 -9.68 -6.43 -12.64
C LEU A 265 -11.16 -6.29 -13.04
N GLN A 266 -11.99 -7.29 -12.74
CA GLN A 266 -13.43 -7.20 -12.96
C GLN A 266 -14.03 -6.01 -12.24
N TYR A 267 -13.77 -5.88 -10.93
CA TYR A 267 -14.29 -4.79 -10.12
C TYR A 267 -13.89 -3.43 -10.71
N ARG A 268 -12.61 -3.23 -11.05
CA ARG A 268 -12.13 -1.96 -11.61
C ARG A 268 -12.68 -1.66 -13.01
N LEU A 269 -12.83 -2.66 -13.86
CA LEU A 269 -13.44 -2.45 -15.18
C LEU A 269 -14.92 -2.05 -15.04
N LEU A 270 -15.66 -2.69 -14.13
CA LEU A 270 -17.05 -2.34 -13.85
C LEU A 270 -17.19 -0.90 -13.32
N THR A 271 -16.31 -0.45 -12.43
CA THR A 271 -16.34 0.95 -11.94
C THR A 271 -15.99 1.97 -13.04
N LEU A 272 -15.27 1.54 -14.09
CA LEU A 272 -14.98 2.32 -15.30
C LEU A 272 -16.07 2.19 -16.38
N GLY A 273 -17.21 1.55 -16.07
CA GLY A 273 -18.31 1.36 -17.02
C GLY A 273 -18.05 0.34 -18.12
N GLN A 274 -17.00 -0.50 -17.98
CA GLN A 274 -16.71 -1.60 -18.89
C GLN A 274 -17.39 -2.88 -18.41
N PRO A 275 -18.33 -3.48 -19.18
CA PRO A 275 -18.97 -4.72 -18.78
C PRO A 275 -17.95 -5.85 -18.68
N ALA A 276 -17.73 -6.39 -17.48
CA ALA A 276 -16.74 -7.43 -17.23
C ALA A 276 -17.29 -8.59 -16.39
N SER A 277 -16.96 -9.83 -16.77
CA SER A 277 -17.30 -11.05 -16.03
C SER A 277 -16.09 -11.95 -15.84
N VAL A 278 -16.00 -12.60 -14.68
CA VAL A 278 -14.98 -13.63 -14.39
C VAL A 278 -15.62 -15.01 -14.42
N CYS A 279 -14.94 -15.98 -15.02
CA CYS A 279 -15.33 -17.39 -14.97
C CYS A 279 -14.23 -18.22 -14.30
N TYR A 280 -14.60 -18.99 -13.28
CA TYR A 280 -13.70 -19.87 -12.55
C TYR A 280 -13.89 -21.35 -12.88
N ASP A 281 -15.08 -21.73 -13.35
CA ASP A 281 -15.42 -23.11 -13.65
C ASP A 281 -14.95 -23.46 -15.08
N PRO A 282 -14.11 -24.50 -15.27
CA PRO A 282 -13.58 -24.87 -16.59
C PRO A 282 -14.66 -25.29 -17.61
N ALA A 283 -15.76 -25.89 -17.18
CA ALA A 283 -16.85 -26.24 -18.07
C ALA A 283 -17.57 -24.97 -18.56
N LEU A 284 -17.83 -24.02 -17.65
CA LEU A 284 -18.40 -22.72 -18.00
C LEU A 284 -17.45 -21.87 -18.86
N MET A 285 -16.13 -21.98 -18.69
CA MET A 285 -15.16 -21.31 -19.58
C MET A 285 -15.34 -21.75 -21.03
N SER A 286 -15.53 -23.05 -21.26
CA SER A 286 -15.74 -23.61 -22.60
C SER A 286 -17.05 -23.11 -23.23
N PHE A 287 -18.15 -23.10 -22.45
CA PHE A 287 -19.43 -22.54 -22.92
C PHE A 287 -19.29 -21.05 -23.23
N THR A 288 -18.74 -20.27 -22.30
CA THR A 288 -18.52 -18.83 -22.46
C THR A 288 -17.69 -18.54 -23.71
N ALA A 289 -16.55 -19.22 -23.88
CA ALA A 289 -15.68 -19.05 -25.04
C ALA A 289 -16.37 -19.34 -26.38
N SER A 290 -17.28 -20.33 -26.42
CA SER A 290 -18.02 -20.67 -27.64
C SER A 290 -19.08 -19.65 -28.03
N MET A 291 -19.54 -18.81 -27.09
CA MET A 291 -20.51 -17.74 -27.32
C MET A 291 -19.86 -16.38 -27.60
N LEU A 292 -18.53 -16.29 -27.54
CA LEU A 292 -17.84 -15.04 -27.82
C LEU A 292 -17.96 -14.64 -29.28
N ASN A 293 -17.63 -13.38 -29.59
CA ASN A 293 -17.62 -12.85 -30.94
C ASN A 293 -16.60 -11.71 -31.08
N ALA A 294 -16.44 -11.18 -32.30
CA ALA A 294 -15.49 -10.12 -32.63
C ALA A 294 -15.72 -8.77 -31.92
N GLY A 295 -16.87 -8.57 -31.27
CA GLY A 295 -17.14 -7.40 -30.44
C GLY A 295 -16.66 -7.56 -28.99
N GLN A 296 -16.19 -8.73 -28.58
CA GLN A 296 -15.82 -9.04 -27.20
C GLN A 296 -14.32 -9.25 -27.03
N ALA A 297 -13.84 -9.00 -25.82
CA ALA A 297 -12.46 -9.26 -25.42
C ALA A 297 -12.41 -10.35 -24.34
N MET A 298 -11.36 -11.16 -24.38
CA MET A 298 -10.99 -12.11 -23.35
C MET A 298 -9.65 -11.70 -22.75
N ILE A 299 -9.56 -11.69 -21.42
CA ILE A 299 -8.31 -11.54 -20.68
C ILE A 299 -8.05 -12.84 -19.92
N VAL A 300 -6.85 -13.39 -20.04
CA VAL A 300 -6.47 -14.61 -19.35
C VAL A 300 -5.26 -14.36 -18.47
N PHE A 301 -5.43 -14.50 -17.16
CA PHE A 301 -4.31 -14.59 -16.23
C PHE A 301 -3.77 -16.02 -16.22
N ALA A 302 -2.53 -16.18 -16.65
CA ALA A 302 -1.82 -17.45 -16.73
C ALA A 302 -0.40 -17.30 -16.18
N SER A 303 -0.32 -16.97 -14.88
CA SER A 303 0.97 -16.96 -14.18
C SER A 303 1.47 -18.38 -13.89
N SER A 304 0.54 -19.33 -13.75
CA SER A 304 0.79 -20.77 -13.76
C SER A 304 0.52 -21.37 -15.14
N THR A 305 1.06 -22.57 -15.37
CA THR A 305 0.80 -23.33 -16.60
C THR A 305 -0.70 -23.54 -16.80
N PRO A 306 -1.30 -23.06 -17.90
CA PRO A 306 -2.71 -23.25 -18.18
C PRO A 306 -3.00 -24.72 -18.47
N ASP A 307 -4.13 -25.22 -17.96
CA ASP A 307 -4.57 -26.58 -18.25
C ASP A 307 -5.14 -26.71 -19.67
N SER A 308 -5.39 -27.95 -20.09
CA SER A 308 -5.93 -28.23 -21.43
C SER A 308 -7.32 -27.61 -21.68
N ALA A 309 -8.13 -27.43 -20.63
CA ALA A 309 -9.46 -26.88 -20.73
C ALA A 309 -9.41 -25.37 -21.01
N LEU A 310 -8.59 -24.63 -20.27
CA LEU A 310 -8.35 -23.21 -20.50
C LEU A 310 -7.73 -22.96 -21.87
N LEU A 311 -6.73 -23.76 -22.26
CA LEU A 311 -6.14 -23.67 -23.61
C LEU A 311 -7.18 -23.89 -24.71
N ALA A 312 -8.04 -24.89 -24.57
CA ALA A 312 -9.12 -25.15 -25.51
C ALA A 312 -10.12 -23.99 -25.57
N ALA A 313 -10.48 -23.41 -24.41
CA ALA A 313 -11.36 -22.25 -24.34
C ALA A 313 -10.75 -21.01 -25.03
N VAL A 314 -9.45 -20.75 -24.84
CA VAL A 314 -8.75 -19.64 -25.52
C VAL A 314 -8.74 -19.85 -27.03
N GLN A 315 -8.44 -21.07 -27.50
CA GLN A 315 -8.49 -21.37 -28.93
C GLN A 315 -9.90 -21.22 -29.50
N GLN A 316 -10.92 -21.63 -28.74
CA GLN A 316 -12.32 -21.51 -29.15
C GLN A 316 -12.74 -20.05 -29.27
N ALA A 317 -12.39 -19.21 -28.29
CA ALA A 317 -12.65 -17.77 -28.33
C ALA A 317 -12.02 -17.11 -29.56
N ARG A 318 -10.78 -17.51 -29.92
CA ARG A 318 -10.10 -17.02 -31.11
C ARG A 318 -10.83 -17.39 -32.39
N ARG A 319 -11.33 -18.62 -32.49
CA ARG A 319 -12.13 -19.06 -33.65
C ARG A 319 -13.40 -18.25 -33.83
N GLN A 320 -13.99 -17.77 -32.73
CA GLN A 320 -15.13 -16.85 -32.78
C GLN A 320 -14.75 -15.39 -33.06
N GLY A 321 -13.46 -15.09 -33.19
CA GLY A 321 -12.95 -13.76 -33.52
C GLY A 321 -12.82 -12.82 -32.32
N ALA A 322 -13.00 -13.30 -31.09
CA ALA A 322 -12.81 -12.48 -29.90
C ALA A 322 -11.33 -12.06 -29.76
N ALA A 323 -11.12 -10.83 -29.28
CA ALA A 323 -9.78 -10.34 -29.02
C ALA A 323 -9.22 -10.97 -27.73
N ILE A 324 -7.98 -11.46 -27.75
CA ILE A 324 -7.40 -12.21 -26.62
C ILE A 324 -6.16 -11.50 -26.07
N ILE A 325 -6.21 -11.15 -24.79
CA ILE A 325 -5.10 -10.58 -24.02
C ILE A 325 -4.62 -11.65 -23.03
N MET A 326 -3.36 -12.06 -23.16
CA MET A 326 -2.72 -13.03 -22.28
C MET A 326 -1.83 -12.31 -21.27
N VAL A 327 -2.07 -12.52 -19.98
CA VAL A 327 -1.18 -12.10 -18.89
C VAL A 327 -0.37 -13.32 -18.45
N THR A 328 0.83 -13.49 -18.97
CA THR A 328 1.63 -14.71 -18.78
C THR A 328 3.13 -14.44 -18.82
N LYS A 329 3.91 -15.24 -18.08
CA LYS A 329 5.38 -15.17 -18.07
C LYS A 329 6.01 -15.83 -19.29
N ASP A 330 5.31 -16.76 -19.94
CA ASP A 330 5.85 -17.53 -21.06
C ASP A 330 4.94 -17.42 -22.29
N PRO A 331 5.19 -16.44 -23.18
CA PRO A 331 4.44 -16.30 -24.43
C PRO A 331 4.74 -17.44 -25.43
N THR A 332 5.78 -18.23 -25.20
CA THR A 332 6.20 -19.33 -26.09
C THR A 332 5.52 -20.66 -25.76
N SER A 333 5.03 -20.84 -24.53
CA SER A 333 4.26 -22.01 -24.13
C SER A 333 2.84 -21.99 -24.74
N ALA A 334 2.55 -22.91 -25.67
CA ALA A 334 1.25 -23.38 -26.20
C ALA A 334 0.08 -22.38 -26.46
N THR A 335 0.28 -21.08 -26.29
CA THR A 335 -0.72 -20.00 -26.34
C THR A 335 -0.35 -18.99 -27.41
N GLN A 336 0.00 -19.50 -28.60
CA GLN A 336 0.04 -18.69 -29.84
C GLN A 336 -1.34 -18.10 -30.20
N ALA A 337 -2.37 -18.43 -29.43
CA ALA A 337 -3.73 -17.95 -29.57
C ALA A 337 -3.95 -16.50 -29.07
N GLY A 338 -3.02 -15.90 -28.30
CA GLY A 338 -3.12 -14.50 -27.89
C GLY A 338 -2.96 -13.49 -29.03
N ASP A 339 -3.62 -12.34 -28.93
CA ASP A 339 -3.38 -11.17 -29.79
C ASP A 339 -2.39 -10.20 -29.17
N VAL A 340 -2.37 -10.15 -27.83
CA VAL A 340 -1.47 -9.33 -27.01
C VAL A 340 -0.97 -10.17 -25.83
N TRP A 341 0.32 -10.07 -25.53
CA TRP A 341 0.95 -10.70 -24.38
C TRP A 341 1.50 -9.63 -23.44
N LEU A 342 1.17 -9.75 -22.15
CA LEU A 342 1.63 -8.88 -21.08
C LEU A 342 2.34 -9.75 -20.04
N SER A 343 3.64 -9.52 -19.83
CA SER A 343 4.41 -10.28 -18.84
C SER A 343 4.23 -9.68 -17.44
N PRO A 344 3.69 -10.44 -16.47
CA PRO A 344 3.49 -9.94 -15.10
C PRO A 344 4.78 -9.93 -14.27
N GLY A 345 5.96 -10.16 -14.88
CA GLY A 345 7.23 -10.21 -14.15
C GLY A 345 7.26 -11.28 -13.06
N GLU A 346 8.00 -11.02 -11.98
CA GLU A 346 8.04 -11.91 -10.82
C GLU A 346 7.16 -11.43 -9.67
N GLY A 347 6.36 -12.36 -9.14
CA GLY A 347 5.50 -12.15 -7.98
C GLY A 347 4.14 -11.52 -8.30
N GLN A 348 3.34 -11.30 -7.25
CA GLN A 348 1.98 -10.76 -7.35
C GLN A 348 1.92 -9.29 -7.79
N TYR A 349 2.94 -8.50 -7.46
CA TYR A 349 2.92 -7.06 -7.68
C TYR A 349 2.98 -6.69 -9.16
N GLY A 350 3.59 -7.52 -10.00
CA GLY A 350 3.61 -7.25 -11.43
C GLY A 350 2.28 -7.52 -12.14
N ALA A 351 1.45 -8.43 -11.62
CA ALA A 351 0.05 -8.57 -12.06
C ALA A 351 -0.79 -7.35 -11.65
N LEU A 352 -0.57 -6.81 -10.44
CA LEU A 352 -1.20 -5.57 -9.99
C LEU A 352 -0.80 -4.38 -10.87
N LEU A 353 0.49 -4.24 -11.18
CA LEU A 353 0.98 -3.21 -12.10
C LEU A 353 0.29 -3.29 -13.47
N ILE A 354 0.13 -4.49 -14.04
CA ILE A 354 -0.62 -4.65 -15.29
C ILE A 354 -2.06 -4.21 -15.15
N ILE A 355 -2.73 -4.57 -14.06
CA ILE A 355 -4.12 -4.14 -13.81
C ILE A 355 -4.21 -2.61 -13.72
N ASP A 356 -3.28 -1.97 -13.02
CA ASP A 356 -3.18 -0.50 -12.92
C ASP A 356 -3.02 0.11 -14.31
N LEU A 357 -2.03 -0.32 -15.08
CA LEU A 357 -1.77 0.20 -16.42
C LEU A 357 -2.96 0.03 -17.37
N LEU A 358 -3.66 -1.11 -17.32
CA LEU A 358 -4.84 -1.35 -18.14
C LEU A 358 -6.01 -0.44 -17.73
N CYS A 359 -6.29 -0.33 -16.43
CA CYS A 359 -7.41 0.46 -15.92
C CYS A 359 -7.17 1.96 -16.11
N ASP A 360 -5.96 2.44 -15.83
CA ASP A 360 -5.58 3.84 -15.99
C ASP A 360 -5.64 4.25 -17.48
N GLY A 361 -5.17 3.37 -18.38
CA GLY A 361 -5.31 3.59 -19.82
C GLY A 361 -6.76 3.59 -20.32
N VAL A 362 -7.63 2.75 -19.73
CA VAL A 362 -9.08 2.77 -20.02
C VAL A 362 -9.73 4.06 -19.52
N ALA A 363 -9.34 4.54 -18.34
CA ALA A 363 -9.87 5.74 -17.70
C ALA A 363 -9.43 7.04 -18.41
N ALA A 364 -8.13 7.20 -18.68
CA ALA A 364 -7.56 8.43 -19.23
C ALA A 364 -8.19 8.85 -20.57
N ALA A 365 -8.58 7.89 -21.39
CA ALA A 365 -9.20 8.17 -22.67
C ALA A 365 -10.74 8.24 -22.63
N GLY A 366 -11.34 8.08 -21.45
CA GLY A 366 -12.74 8.40 -21.19
C GLY A 366 -12.98 9.91 -21.11
N ASP A 367 -12.03 10.68 -20.57
CA ASP A 367 -12.11 12.14 -20.46
C ASP A 367 -12.11 12.84 -21.82
N GLU A 368 -11.43 12.28 -22.83
CA GLU A 368 -11.43 12.83 -24.19
C GLU A 368 -12.79 12.76 -24.91
N ARG A 369 -13.75 11.95 -24.42
CA ARG A 369 -15.12 11.86 -24.99
C ARG A 369 -16.11 12.82 -24.34
N GLN A 370 -15.71 13.59 -23.33
CA GLN A 370 -16.55 14.56 -22.63
C GLN A 370 -16.27 16.03 -23.00
N ILE A 371 -15.36 16.28 -23.94
CA ILE A 371 -15.09 17.59 -24.57
C ILE A 371 -15.55 17.50 -26.03
#